data_AF-A0A839IA85-F1
#
_entry.id   AF-A0A839IA85-F1
#
_cell.length_a   1.000
_cell.length_b   1.000
_cell.length_c   1.000
_cell.angle_alpha   90.00
_cell.angle_beta   90.00
_cell.angle_gamma   90.00
#
_symmetry.space_group_name_H-M   'P 1'
#
loop_
_entity.id
_entity.type
_entity.pdbx_description
1 polymer ?
#
loop_
_entity_poly.entity_id
_entity_poly.type
_entity_poly.pdbx_seq_one_letter_code
_entity_poly.pdbx_strand_id
1 'polypeptide(L)'
;MINRLPLALGAGYLGSIANILVISLINITTNDDFSLDKNFVYKQVFWGGLWAILYCLPVLKNQWIVKGIVVSALASFCTFFIFQSIPLNALNILRAFIVNIIFWGGVSSFIYHKAIMSQDNNKTPSSKKS
;
A
#
# COMPACT_ATOMS: atom_id res chain seq x y z
N MET A 1 -19.95 -2.25 -1.74
CA MET A 1 -18.59 -2.75 -1.41
C MET A 1 -17.90 -3.38 -2.61
N ILE A 2 -18.52 -4.33 -3.32
CA ILE A 2 -17.90 -5.04 -4.45
C ILE A 2 -17.33 -4.12 -5.54
N ASN A 3 -18.03 -3.03 -5.92
CA ASN A 3 -17.54 -2.09 -6.94
C ASN A 3 -16.30 -1.28 -6.50
N ARG A 4 -15.94 -1.31 -5.21
CA ARG A 4 -14.75 -0.64 -4.65
C ARG A 4 -13.56 -1.58 -4.50
N LEU A 5 -13.78 -2.89 -4.64
CA LEU A 5 -12.74 -3.92 -4.56
C LEU A 5 -11.66 -3.76 -5.66
N PRO A 6 -11.99 -3.57 -6.95
CA PRO A 6 -10.97 -3.38 -7.99
C PRO A 6 -10.18 -2.08 -7.79
N LEU A 7 -10.81 -1.03 -7.24
CA LEU A 7 -10.14 0.22 -6.90
C LEU A 7 -9.14 0.04 -5.76
N ALA A 8 -9.53 -0.74 -4.74
CA ALA A 8 -8.65 -1.07 -3.61
C ALA A 8 -7.44 -1.89 -4.08
N LEU A 9 -7.68 -2.94 -4.87
CA LEU A 9 -6.62 -3.77 -5.47
C LEU A 9 -5.67 -2.94 -6.33
N GLY A 10 -6.21 -2.12 -7.24
CA GLY A 10 -5.41 -1.25 -8.10
C GLY A 10 -4.54 -0.28 -7.30
N ALA A 11 -5.10 0.32 -6.25
CA ALA A 11 -4.34 1.20 -5.36
C ALA A 11 -3.24 0.47 -4.59
N GLY A 12 -3.49 -0.76 -4.14
CA GLY A 12 -2.49 -1.64 -3.50
C GLY A 12 -1.35 -2.03 -4.44
N TYR A 13 -1.67 -2.40 -5.69
CA TYR A 13 -0.67 -2.72 -6.70
C TYR A 13 0.21 -1.51 -7.04
N LEU A 14 -0.38 -0.35 -7.28
CA LEU A 14 0.36 0.89 -7.55
C LEU A 14 1.23 1.32 -6.36
N GLY A 15 0.69 1.20 -5.13
CA GLY A 15 1.48 1.43 -3.93
C GLY A 15 2.67 0.47 -3.82
N SER A 16 2.52 -0.78 -4.25
CA SER A 16 3.59 -1.80 -4.21
C SER A 16 4.68 -1.53 -5.23
N ILE A 17 4.31 -1.06 -6.42
CA ILE A 17 5.27 -0.62 -7.45
C ILE A 17 6.05 0.59 -6.93
N ALA A 18 5.38 1.58 -6.35
CA ALA A 18 6.04 2.72 -5.72
C ALA A 18 7.01 2.24 -4.62
N ASN A 19 6.60 1.25 -3.83
CA ASN A 19 7.43 0.68 -2.79
C ASN A 19 8.72 0.03 -3.34
N ILE A 20 8.59 -0.76 -4.41
CA ILE A 20 9.73 -1.40 -5.09
C ILE A 20 10.69 -0.35 -5.65
N LEU A 21 10.17 0.72 -6.24
CA LEU A 21 11.00 1.82 -6.76
C LEU A 21 11.82 2.48 -5.64
N VAL A 22 11.21 2.70 -4.48
CA VAL A 22 11.94 3.25 -3.32
C VAL A 22 13.01 2.29 -2.81
N ILE A 23 12.69 1.00 -2.70
CA ILE A 23 13.67 -0.03 -2.32
C ILE A 23 14.84 -0.03 -3.31
N SER A 24 14.55 0.02 -4.61
CA SER A 24 15.57 0.09 -5.67
C SER A 24 16.46 1.32 -5.52
N LEU A 25 15.89 2.48 -5.20
CA LEU A 25 16.63 3.74 -5.05
C LEU A 25 17.54 3.72 -3.80
N ILE A 26 17.03 3.17 -2.69
CA ILE A 26 17.82 2.95 -1.47
C ILE A 26 18.97 1.98 -1.76
N ASN A 27 18.72 0.92 -2.52
CA ASN A 27 19.72 -0.08 -2.85
C ASN A 27 20.90 0.51 -3.63
N ILE A 28 20.60 1.30 -4.67
CA ILE A 28 21.61 2.04 -5.45
C ILE A 28 22.43 2.99 -4.56
N THR A 29 21.76 3.65 -3.61
CA THR A 29 22.41 4.64 -2.73
C THR A 29 23.29 3.99 -1.66
N THR A 30 22.96 2.78 -1.23
CA THR A 30 23.64 2.08 -0.13
C THR A 30 24.72 1.10 -0.62
N ASN A 31 24.81 0.85 -1.94
CA ASN A 31 25.61 -0.25 -2.52
C ASN A 31 25.29 -1.60 -1.85
N ASP A 32 24.02 -1.84 -1.51
CA ASP A 32 23.57 -3.14 -1.01
C ASP A 32 23.41 -4.11 -2.20
N ASP A 33 23.85 -5.35 -2.06
CA ASP A 33 23.73 -6.41 -3.09
C ASP A 33 22.30 -7.02 -3.15
N PHE A 34 21.28 -6.24 -2.79
CA PHE A 34 19.90 -6.73 -2.79
C PHE A 34 19.37 -6.89 -4.22
N SER A 35 19.47 -8.10 -4.76
CA SER A 35 18.90 -8.42 -6.08
C SER A 35 17.37 -8.36 -6.03
N LEU A 36 16.80 -7.46 -6.84
CA LEU A 36 15.38 -7.43 -7.18
C LEU A 36 15.03 -8.65 -8.06
N ASP A 37 14.92 -9.82 -7.43
CA ASP A 37 14.48 -11.03 -8.12
C ASP A 37 13.00 -10.91 -8.53
N LYS A 38 12.63 -11.57 -9.62
CA LYS A 38 11.25 -11.63 -10.14
C LYS A 38 10.29 -12.15 -9.07
N ASN A 39 10.74 -13.12 -8.26
CA ASN A 39 9.95 -13.65 -7.15
C ASN A 39 9.71 -12.61 -6.05
N PHE A 40 10.69 -11.76 -5.76
CA PHE A 40 10.54 -10.70 -4.76
C PHE A 40 9.52 -9.65 -5.23
N VAL A 41 9.66 -9.19 -6.48
CA VAL A 41 8.72 -8.24 -7.09
C VAL A 41 7.30 -8.80 -7.11
N TYR A 42 7.14 -10.06 -7.53
CA TYR A 42 5.83 -10.70 -7.56
C TYR A 42 5.19 -10.79 -6.18
N LYS A 43 5.95 -11.26 -5.17
CA LYS A 43 5.47 -11.32 -3.79
C LYS A 43 5.05 -9.94 -3.29
N GLN A 44 5.87 -8.92 -3.50
CA GLN A 44 5.60 -7.57 -3.02
C GLN A 44 4.32 -6.99 -3.65
N VAL A 45 4.13 -7.16 -4.96
CA VAL A 45 2.95 -6.67 -5.68
C VAL A 45 1.70 -7.46 -5.28
N PHE A 46 1.78 -8.80 -5.26
CA PHE A 46 0.65 -9.64 -4.92
C PHE A 46 0.15 -9.38 -3.49
N TRP A 47 1.07 -9.40 -2.52
CA TRP A 47 0.71 -9.16 -1.12
C TRP A 47 0.25 -7.73 -0.89
N GLY A 48 0.88 -6.72 -1.50
CA GLY A 48 0.41 -5.35 -1.38
C GLY A 48 -0.95 -5.12 -2.04
N GLY A 49 -1.30 -5.79 -3.13
CA GLY A 49 -2.68 -5.80 -3.63
C GLY A 49 -3.66 -6.39 -2.62
N LEU A 50 -3.31 -7.56 -2.07
CA LEU A 50 -4.15 -8.30 -1.13
C LEU A 50 -4.44 -7.50 0.14
N TRP A 51 -3.41 -6.86 0.72
CA TRP A 51 -3.57 -6.01 1.91
C TRP A 51 -4.46 -4.79 1.67
N ALA A 52 -4.43 -4.24 0.46
CA ALA A 52 -5.26 -3.07 0.13
C ALA A 52 -6.77 -3.40 0.09
N ILE A 53 -7.18 -4.67 -0.01
CA ILE A 53 -8.58 -5.08 0.12
C ILE A 53 -9.17 -4.63 1.46
N LEU A 54 -8.35 -4.56 2.52
CA LEU A 54 -8.76 -4.07 3.83
C LEU A 54 -9.24 -2.61 3.81
N TYR A 55 -8.88 -1.81 2.81
CA TYR A 55 -9.42 -0.46 2.64
C TYR A 55 -10.92 -0.45 2.32
N CYS A 56 -11.47 -1.56 1.84
CA CYS A 56 -12.89 -1.76 1.58
C CYS A 56 -13.70 -1.98 2.88
N LEU A 57 -13.06 -2.37 3.98
CA LEU A 57 -13.75 -2.61 5.25
C LEU A 57 -14.33 -1.31 5.81
N PRO A 58 -15.61 -1.31 6.25
CA PRO A 58 -16.27 -0.15 6.85
C PRO A 58 -15.79 0.15 8.28
N VAL A 59 -14.87 -0.65 8.82
CA VAL A 59 -14.34 -0.55 10.19
C VAL A 59 -13.53 0.73 10.39
N LEU A 60 -12.84 1.20 9.35
CA LEU A 60 -12.00 2.39 9.39
C LEU A 60 -12.78 3.60 8.86
N LYS A 61 -13.51 4.32 9.72
CA LYS A 61 -14.28 5.51 9.30
C LYS A 61 -13.35 6.70 9.02
N ASN A 62 -13.51 7.23 7.81
CA ASN A 62 -13.26 8.60 7.33
C ASN A 62 -11.83 9.18 7.16
N GLN A 63 -10.78 8.63 7.78
CA GLN A 63 -9.43 9.20 7.58
C GLN A 63 -8.55 8.28 6.74
N TRP A 64 -8.22 8.72 5.52
CA TRP A 64 -7.35 8.00 4.59
C TRP A 64 -5.96 7.75 5.20
N ILE A 65 -5.43 8.70 5.96
CA ILE A 65 -4.15 8.56 6.65
C ILE A 65 -4.21 7.41 7.66
N VAL A 66 -5.24 7.37 8.51
CA VAL A 66 -5.42 6.31 9.51
C VAL A 66 -5.58 4.94 8.83
N LYS A 67 -6.33 4.87 7.73
CA LYS A 67 -6.46 3.63 6.93
C LYS A 67 -5.11 3.12 6.45
N GLY A 68 -4.31 4.00 5.84
CA GLY A 68 -2.99 3.66 5.32
C GLY A 68 -2.08 3.14 6.43
N ILE A 69 -2.02 3.85 7.56
CA ILE A 69 -1.20 3.47 8.71
C ILE A 69 -1.64 2.11 9.28
N VAL A 70 -2.93 1.92 9.54
CA VAL A 70 -3.43 0.68 10.17
C VAL A 70 -3.18 -0.54 9.28
N VAL A 71 -3.53 -0.45 7.99
CA VAL A 71 -3.35 -1.57 7.06
C VAL A 71 -1.87 -1.89 6.85
N SER A 72 -1.01 -0.87 6.81
CA SER A 72 0.43 -1.06 6.63
C SER A 72 1.13 -1.56 7.88
N ALA A 73 0.69 -1.11 9.06
CA ALA A 73 1.15 -1.63 10.33
C ALA A 73 0.77 -3.10 10.46
N LEU A 74 -0.46 -3.47 10.06
CA LEU A 74 -0.90 -4.87 10.07
C LEU A 74 -0.09 -5.72 9.08
N ALA A 75 0.12 -5.24 7.86
CA ALA A 75 0.94 -5.93 6.86
C ALA A 75 2.40 -6.12 7.34
N SER A 76 2.98 -5.08 7.95
CA SER A 76 4.34 -5.14 8.51
C SER A 76 4.40 -6.09 9.71
N PHE A 77 3.41 -6.06 10.59
CA PHE A 77 3.30 -6.96 11.73
C PHE A 77 3.28 -8.42 11.26
N CYS A 78 2.45 -8.75 10.26
CA CYS A 78 2.44 -10.09 9.69
C CYS A 78 3.77 -10.46 9.03
N THR A 79 4.44 -9.51 8.37
CA THR A 79 5.75 -9.73 7.73
C THR A 79 6.83 -10.11 8.74
N PHE A 80 6.87 -9.42 9.88
CA PHE A 80 7.88 -9.67 10.92
C PHE A 80 7.56 -10.86 11.82
N PHE A 81 6.31 -10.98 12.28
CA PHE A 81 5.95 -11.96 13.31
C PHE A 81 5.43 -13.29 12.75
N ILE A 82 4.75 -13.28 11.59
CA ILE A 82 4.15 -14.48 11.01
C ILE A 82 5.07 -15.08 9.95
N PHE A 83 5.51 -14.27 8.99
CA PHE A 83 6.32 -14.76 7.88
C PHE A 83 7.81 -14.86 8.21
N GLN A 84 8.28 -14.13 9.22
CA GLN A 84 9.69 -14.05 9.63
C GLN A 84 10.64 -13.83 8.45
N SER A 85 10.19 -13.10 7.43
CA SER A 85 10.89 -12.98 6.15
C SER A 85 12.09 -12.03 6.18
N ILE A 86 12.27 -11.29 7.28
CA ILE A 86 13.36 -10.33 7.48
C ILE A 86 13.95 -10.56 8.87
N PRO A 87 15.29 -10.67 9.02
CA PRO A 87 15.91 -10.77 10.34
C PRO A 87 15.60 -9.52 11.18
N LEU A 88 15.25 -9.75 12.45
CA LEU A 88 14.90 -8.71 13.43
C LEU A 88 16.14 -7.89 13.81
N ASN A 89 16.50 -6.96 12.94
CA ASN A 89 17.54 -5.97 13.18
C ASN A 89 16.90 -4.57 13.21
N ALA A 90 17.30 -3.71 14.15
CA ALA A 90 16.70 -2.39 14.34
C ALA A 90 16.71 -1.55 13.05
N LEU A 91 17.79 -1.65 12.27
CA LEU A 91 17.92 -0.96 10.99
C LEU A 91 16.95 -1.49 9.93
N ASN A 92 16.72 -2.80 9.89
CA ASN A 92 15.79 -3.45 8.95
C ASN A 92 14.34 -3.15 9.31
N ILE A 93 14.02 -3.10 10.60
CA ILE A 93 12.71 -2.70 11.11
C ILE A 93 12.42 -1.25 10.71
N LEU A 94 13.39 -0.34 10.90
CA LEU A 94 13.24 1.07 10.51
C LEU A 94 13.06 1.23 8.99
N ARG A 95 13.89 0.55 8.19
CA ARG A 95 13.76 0.55 6.71
C ARG A 95 12.39 0.03 6.29
N ALA A 96 11.95 -1.12 6.81
CA ALA A 96 10.65 -1.69 6.49
C ALA A 96 9.49 -0.81 6.95
N PHE A 97 9.61 -0.13 8.09
CA PHE A 97 8.60 0.80 8.59
C PHE A 97 8.43 1.99 7.63
N ILE A 98 9.53 2.61 7.20
CA ILE A 98 9.50 3.73 6.24
C ILE A 98 8.88 3.28 4.91
N VAL A 99 9.39 2.17 4.36
CA VAL A 99 9.01 1.61 3.06
C VAL A 99 7.54 1.16 3.07
N ASN A 100 7.11 0.38 4.07
CA ASN A 100 5.75 -0.15 4.10
C ASN A 100 4.70 0.85 4.60
N ILE A 101 4.98 1.66 5.62
CA ILE A 101 3.95 2.54 6.21
C ILE A 101 3.88 3.87 5.48
N ILE A 102 5.03 4.50 5.21
CA ILE A 102 5.05 5.84 4.61
C ILE A 102 4.83 5.72 3.10
N PHE A 103 5.61 4.90 2.41
CA PHE A 103 5.50 4.80 0.96
C PHE A 103 4.33 3.93 0.54
N TRP A 104 4.33 2.63 0.86
CA TRP A 104 3.24 1.75 0.41
C TRP A 104 1.89 2.16 1.00
N GLY A 105 1.80 2.33 2.32
CA GLY A 105 0.59 2.72 3.02
C GLY A 105 0.04 4.09 2.64
N GLY A 106 0.92 5.09 2.62
CA GLY A 106 0.57 6.45 2.22
C GLY A 106 0.10 6.52 0.76
N VAL A 107 0.88 5.96 -0.17
CA VAL A 107 0.57 6.01 -1.61
C VAL A 107 -0.69 5.21 -1.93
N SER A 108 -0.81 3.97 -1.44
CA SER A 108 -1.97 3.14 -1.72
C SER A 108 -3.26 3.74 -1.12
N SER A 109 -3.22 4.25 0.11
CA SER A 109 -4.39 4.88 0.71
C SER A 109 -4.78 6.18 0.01
N PHE A 110 -3.80 7.00 -0.39
CA PHE A 110 -4.04 8.24 -1.15
C PHE A 110 -4.71 7.96 -2.49
N ILE A 111 -4.17 7.00 -3.26
CA ILE A 111 -4.72 6.61 -4.56
C ILE A 111 -6.15 6.08 -4.39
N TYR A 112 -6.38 5.22 -3.39
CA TYR A 112 -7.71 4.68 -3.11
C TYR A 112 -8.72 5.77 -2.74
N HIS A 113 -8.32 6.72 -1.89
CA HIS A 113 -9.17 7.85 -1.51
C HIS A 113 -9.55 8.72 -2.70
N LYS A 114 -8.55 9.09 -3.54
CA LYS A 114 -8.77 9.87 -4.76
C LYS A 114 -9.67 9.13 -5.76
N ALA A 115 -9.49 7.82 -5.90
CA ALA A 115 -10.30 6.98 -6.77
C ALA A 115 -11.77 6.89 -6.32
N ILE A 116 -12.03 6.77 -5.01
CA ILE A 116 -13.40 6.80 -4.48
C ILE A 116 -14.04 8.17 -4.70
N MET A 117 -13.35 9.26 -4.39
CA MET A 117 -13.88 10.61 -4.60
C MET A 117 -14.23 10.87 -6.07
N SER A 118 -13.37 10.44 -7.00
CA SER A 118 -13.65 10.55 -8.44
C SER A 118 -14.85 9.70 -8.87
N GLN A 119 -15.00 8.49 -8.32
CA GLN A 119 -16.14 7.63 -8.64
C GLN A 119 -17.47 8.18 -8.09
N ASP A 120 -17.45 8.75 -6.89
CA ASP A 120 -18.64 9.33 -6.27
C ASP A 120 -19.04 10.64 -7.01
N ASN A 121 -18.08 11.47 -7.43
CA ASN A 121 -18.33 12.66 -8.26
C ASN A 121 -18.95 12.33 -9.64
N ASN A 122 -18.52 11.25 -10.29
CA ASN A 122 -19.08 10.80 -11.57
C ASN A 122 -20.50 10.19 -11.45
N LYS A 123 -20.94 9.82 -10.23
CA LYS A 123 -22.30 9.30 -9.98
C LYS A 123 -23.32 10.38 -9.67
N THR A 124 -22.88 11.61 -9.39
CA THR A 124 -23.74 12.79 -9.32
C THR A 124 -23.74 13.48 -10.68
N PRO A 125 -24.71 13.18 -11.58
CA PRO A 125 -24.89 14.01 -12.75
C PRO A 125 -25.26 15.43 -12.30
N SER A 126 -24.76 16.39 -13.07
CA SER A 126 -25.02 17.82 -13.02
C SER A 126 -26.50 18.21 -12.92
N SER A 127 -27.13 18.09 -11.75
CA SER A 127 -28.50 18.61 -11.51
C SER A 127 -28.54 20.09 -11.13
N LYS A 128 -27.48 20.85 -11.44
CA LYS A 128 -27.45 22.31 -11.26
C LYS A 128 -26.86 23.01 -12.48
N LYS A 129 -27.56 22.89 -13.61
CA LYS A 129 -27.62 23.94 -14.64
C LYS A 129 -29.04 23.93 -15.21
N SER A 130 -29.96 24.55 -14.48
CA SER A 130 -31.20 25.12 -15.00
C SER A 130 -31.26 26.56 -14.52
#